data_AF-A0A7S2UWH3-F1
#
_entry.id   AF-A0A7S2UWH3-F1
#
_cell.length_a   1.000
_cell.length_b   1.000
_cell.length_c   1.000
_cell.angle_alpha   90.00
_cell.angle_beta   90.00
_cell.angle_gamma   90.00
#
_symmetry.space_group_name_H-M   'P 1'
#
loop_
_entity.id
_entity.type
_entity.pdbx_description
1 polymer ?
#
loop_
_entity_poly.entity_id
_entity_poly.type
_entity_poly.pdbx_seq_one_letter_code
_entity_poly.pdbx_strand_id
1 'polypeptide(L)'
;NNMKAKRDDFEIIFVSRDREQSQFDEYFGEMPWLAVPYTSASRDKLAKSMGVRGIPSFQILDADRKVINKDARMRVENDLQGEGFPWPPQPLEDLSVDTTCMGYDINDVPALIVFMEGADDMDQQTLTTGLNEIATKYAEAGKEKGKEQTLLFFTAKASNRITSQIQSLCGIQPGADVTAVIVNCPEGGCHKWSGGDEVTADSIKDFVAKFESGEIPVTPFSRG
;
A
#
# COMPACT_ATOMS: atom_id res chain seq x y z
N ASN A 1 2.71 15.46 15.59
CA ASN A 1 2.21 15.62 16.99
C ASN A 1 0.78 16.13 17.13
N ASN A 2 0.18 16.73 16.10
CA ASN A 2 -1.20 17.26 16.21
C ASN A 2 -2.24 16.19 16.62
N MET A 3 -2.12 14.96 16.13
CA MET A 3 -2.99 13.86 16.56
C MET A 3 -2.85 13.54 18.06
N LYS A 4 -1.60 13.33 18.52
CA LYS A 4 -1.30 13.04 19.93
C LYS A 4 -1.77 14.18 20.86
N ALA A 5 -1.61 15.43 20.45
CA ALA A 5 -2.05 16.59 21.23
C ALA A 5 -3.58 16.69 21.38
N LYS A 6 -4.35 16.02 20.51
CA LYS A 6 -5.82 16.01 20.52
C LYS A 6 -6.40 14.74 21.17
N ARG A 7 -5.56 13.79 21.61
CA ARG A 7 -5.96 12.44 22.01
C ARG A 7 -5.23 11.95 23.26
N ASP A 8 -6.01 11.59 24.27
CA ASP A 8 -5.51 10.97 25.51
C ASP A 8 -5.56 9.43 25.46
N ASP A 9 -6.25 8.87 24.47
CA ASP A 9 -6.46 7.43 24.24
C ASP A 9 -5.42 6.80 23.30
N PHE A 10 -4.39 7.56 22.93
CA PHE A 10 -3.38 7.19 21.94
C PHE A 10 -1.99 7.55 22.42
N GLU A 11 -1.00 6.71 22.13
CA GLU A 11 0.41 6.95 22.44
C GLU A 11 1.31 6.52 21.29
N ILE A 12 2.42 7.23 21.09
CA ILE A 12 3.49 6.85 20.17
C ILE A 12 4.67 6.37 21.00
N ILE A 13 5.13 5.16 20.72
CA ILE A 13 6.30 4.57 21.37
C ILE A 13 7.41 4.41 20.35
N PHE A 14 8.46 5.19 20.51
CA PHE A 14 9.67 5.08 19.71
C PHE A 14 10.49 3.86 20.13
N VAL A 15 10.85 3.03 19.15
CA VAL A 15 11.72 1.87 19.32
C VAL A 15 12.93 2.03 18.41
N SER A 16 14.01 2.57 18.98
CA SER A 16 15.24 2.82 18.22
C SER A 16 15.95 1.55 17.78
N ARG A 17 16.48 1.61 16.55
CA ARG A 17 17.42 0.63 15.95
C ARG A 17 18.85 1.18 15.89
N ASP A 18 19.12 2.29 16.58
CA ASP A 18 20.43 2.93 16.62
C ASP A 18 21.47 2.04 17.29
N ARG A 19 22.72 2.20 16.85
CA ARG A 19 23.84 1.37 17.30
C ARG A 19 24.46 1.90 18.57
N GLU A 20 24.31 3.18 18.88
CA GLU A 20 24.92 3.85 20.03
C GLU A 20 23.89 4.64 20.84
N GLN A 21 24.10 4.75 22.15
CA GLN A 21 23.22 5.52 23.06
C GLN A 21 23.17 7.00 22.68
N SER A 22 24.29 7.58 22.26
CA SER A 22 24.38 8.98 21.82
C SER A 22 23.46 9.29 20.64
N GLN A 23 23.43 8.39 19.65
CA GLN A 23 22.54 8.49 18.48
C GLN A 23 21.07 8.42 18.89
N PHE A 24 20.75 7.50 19.81
CA PHE A 24 19.42 7.42 20.38
C PHE A 24 19.03 8.70 21.10
N ASP A 25 19.90 9.23 21.97
CA ASP A 25 19.61 10.42 22.78
C ASP A 25 19.40 11.65 21.91
N GLU A 26 20.22 11.83 20.87
CA GLU A 26 20.10 12.91 19.90
C GLU A 26 18.76 12.84 19.17
N TYR A 27 18.45 11.70 18.54
CA TYR A 27 17.22 11.56 17.75
C TYR A 27 15.96 11.56 18.62
N PHE A 28 16.02 10.93 19.81
CA PHE A 28 14.93 10.97 20.78
C PHE A 28 14.67 12.37 21.31
N GLY A 29 15.71 13.20 21.48
CA GLY A 29 15.58 14.60 21.88
C GLY A 29 14.76 15.46 20.91
N GLU A 30 14.60 15.03 19.65
CA GLU A 30 13.82 15.74 18.63
C GLU A 30 12.30 15.47 18.71
N MET A 31 11.86 14.50 19.52
CA MET A 31 10.48 14.03 19.56
C MET A 31 9.88 14.04 20.98
N PRO A 32 8.58 14.36 21.14
CA PRO A 32 7.94 14.40 22.46
C PRO A 32 7.34 13.05 22.88
N TRP A 33 7.71 11.96 22.22
CA TRP A 33 7.09 10.64 22.39
C TRP A 33 7.70 9.87 23.56
N LEU A 34 7.06 8.76 23.94
CA LEU A 34 7.71 7.77 24.80
C LEU A 34 8.72 6.97 23.99
N ALA A 35 9.72 6.40 24.64
CA ALA A 35 10.66 5.47 24.02
C ALA A 35 10.89 4.23 24.86
N VAL A 36 11.12 3.11 24.18
CA VAL A 36 11.72 1.94 24.84
C VAL A 36 13.18 2.29 25.18
N PRO A 37 13.62 2.14 26.44
CA PRO A 37 14.98 2.49 26.82
C PRO A 37 16.01 1.80 25.93
N TYR A 38 17.04 2.54 25.51
CA TYR A 38 18.09 2.02 24.63
C TYR A 38 18.78 0.76 25.22
N THR A 39 18.98 0.69 26.53
CA THR A 39 19.59 -0.50 27.17
C THR A 39 18.67 -1.72 27.24
N SER A 40 17.40 -1.60 26.84
CA SER A 40 16.43 -2.69 26.93
C SER A 40 16.60 -3.70 25.80
N ALA A 41 16.75 -4.97 26.17
CA ALA A 41 16.73 -6.10 25.23
C ALA A 41 15.37 -6.28 24.52
N SER A 42 14.32 -5.58 24.98
CA SER A 42 13.01 -5.64 24.34
C SER A 42 12.97 -4.96 22.98
N ARG A 43 13.91 -4.06 22.65
CA ARG A 43 13.96 -3.37 21.35
C ARG A 43 14.03 -4.36 20.18
N ASP A 44 15.01 -5.27 20.23
CA ASP A 44 15.19 -6.28 19.19
C ASP A 44 14.09 -7.35 19.22
N LYS A 45 13.60 -7.71 20.40
CA LYS A 45 12.49 -8.66 20.54
C LYS A 45 11.21 -8.12 19.90
N LEU A 46 10.89 -6.85 20.14
CA LEU A 46 9.73 -6.18 19.55
C LEU A 46 9.88 -6.06 18.04
N ALA A 47 11.02 -5.58 17.54
CA ALA A 47 11.25 -5.50 16.09
C ALA A 47 11.05 -6.86 15.41
N LYS A 48 11.57 -7.93 16.01
CA LYS A 48 11.39 -9.30 15.51
C LYS A 48 9.94 -9.78 15.61
N SER A 49 9.28 -9.60 16.76
CA SER A 49 7.90 -10.08 16.96
C SER A 49 6.89 -9.33 16.09
N MET A 50 7.17 -8.06 15.80
CA MET A 50 6.36 -7.22 14.93
C MET A 50 6.73 -7.37 13.44
N GLY A 51 7.65 -8.28 13.09
CA GLY A 51 8.03 -8.56 11.71
C GLY A 51 8.68 -7.39 10.98
N VAL A 52 9.36 -6.48 11.70
CA VAL A 52 10.03 -5.32 11.11
C VAL A 52 11.21 -5.80 10.25
N ARG A 53 11.12 -5.61 8.93
CA ARG A 53 12.15 -6.02 7.96
C ARG A 53 13.15 -4.91 7.63
N GLY A 54 12.78 -3.65 7.85
CA GLY A 54 13.58 -2.47 7.52
C GLY A 54 13.16 -1.26 8.35
N ILE A 55 13.97 -0.20 8.26
CA ILE A 55 13.67 1.10 8.89
C ILE A 55 13.69 2.22 7.83
N PRO A 56 12.94 3.31 8.04
CA PRO A 56 11.88 3.51 9.04
C PRO A 56 10.69 2.56 8.90
N SER A 57 10.06 2.17 10.01
CA SER A 57 8.81 1.39 10.07
C SER A 57 7.88 2.02 11.11
N PHE A 58 6.57 2.06 10.81
CA PHE A 58 5.54 2.59 11.69
C PHE A 58 4.36 1.62 11.71
N GLN A 59 4.01 1.08 12.88
CA GLN A 59 2.92 0.11 13.02
C GLN A 59 1.88 0.63 14.00
N ILE A 60 0.61 0.36 13.72
CA ILE A 60 -0.53 0.72 14.56
C ILE A 60 -1.05 -0.52 15.26
N LEU A 61 -1.23 -0.42 16.57
CA LEU A 61 -1.81 -1.47 17.40
C LEU A 61 -3.10 -0.97 18.05
N ASP A 62 -4.03 -1.88 18.30
CA ASP A 62 -5.21 -1.62 19.14
C ASP A 62 -4.86 -1.68 20.64
N ALA A 63 -5.87 -1.43 21.49
CA ALA A 63 -5.72 -1.48 22.94
C ALA A 63 -5.36 -2.88 23.49
N ASP A 64 -5.65 -3.95 22.74
CA ASP A 64 -5.30 -5.33 23.08
C ASP A 64 -3.89 -5.72 22.59
N ARG A 65 -3.18 -4.79 21.92
CA ARG A 65 -1.88 -4.97 21.27
C ARG A 65 -1.93 -5.84 20.02
N LYS A 66 -3.09 -5.92 19.35
CA LYS A 66 -3.20 -6.53 18.03
C LYS A 66 -2.84 -5.50 16.97
N VAL A 67 -2.16 -5.94 15.92
CA VAL A 67 -1.77 -5.07 14.81
C VAL A 67 -3.01 -4.69 14.01
N ILE A 68 -3.31 -3.40 13.95
CA ILE A 68 -4.28 -2.81 13.04
C ILE A 68 -3.63 -2.63 11.67
N ASN A 69 -2.46 -1.97 11.63
CA ASN A 69 -1.70 -1.72 10.41
C ASN A 69 -0.21 -1.99 10.66
N LYS A 70 0.40 -2.82 9.81
CA LYS A 70 1.82 -3.20 9.91
C LYS A 70 2.78 -2.28 9.15
N ASP A 71 2.26 -1.37 8.34
CA ASP A 71 3.05 -0.43 7.53
C ASP A 71 2.30 0.89 7.31
N ALA A 72 2.12 1.65 8.38
CA ALA A 72 1.47 2.96 8.35
C ALA A 72 2.45 4.11 8.05
N ARG A 73 3.67 3.81 7.61
CA ARG A 73 4.71 4.83 7.42
C ARG A 73 4.31 5.84 6.33
N MET A 74 3.90 5.37 5.16
CA MET A 74 3.45 6.25 4.07
C MET A 74 2.16 6.99 4.42
N ARG A 75 1.29 6.38 5.25
CA ARG A 75 0.05 7.03 5.73
C ARG A 75 0.32 8.26 6.57
N VAL A 76 1.28 8.18 7.49
CA VAL A 76 1.67 9.34 8.31
C VAL A 76 2.21 10.48 7.43
N GLU A 77 2.91 10.15 6.34
CA GLU A 77 3.46 11.14 5.41
C GLU A 77 2.37 11.80 4.54
N ASN A 78 1.32 11.04 4.15
CA ASN A 78 0.29 11.50 3.21
C ASN A 78 -1.03 11.95 3.86
N ASP A 79 -1.31 11.58 5.12
CA ASP A 79 -2.50 11.99 5.89
C ASP A 79 -2.07 12.80 7.12
N LEU A 80 -1.67 14.05 6.87
CA LEU A 80 -1.13 14.96 7.90
C LEU A 80 -2.17 15.32 9.00
N GLN A 81 -3.46 15.21 8.68
CA GLN A 81 -4.55 15.47 9.63
C GLN A 81 -4.97 14.21 10.38
N GLY A 82 -4.61 13.02 9.88
CA GLY A 82 -4.95 11.73 10.46
C GLY A 82 -6.42 11.37 10.29
N GLU A 83 -7.06 11.82 9.22
CA GLU A 83 -8.48 11.57 8.95
C GLU A 83 -8.78 10.07 8.77
N GLY A 84 -7.82 9.32 8.24
CA GLY A 84 -7.92 7.87 8.06
C GLY A 84 -7.45 7.05 9.25
N PHE A 85 -6.94 7.67 10.33
CA PHE A 85 -6.41 6.94 11.50
C PHE A 85 -7.49 6.04 12.12
N PRO A 86 -7.21 4.76 12.46
CA PRO A 86 -5.90 4.09 12.58
C PRO A 86 -5.35 3.46 11.30
N TRP A 87 -5.85 3.85 10.13
CA TRP A 87 -5.47 3.37 8.80
C TRP A 87 -5.51 1.85 8.67
N PRO A 88 -6.66 1.19 8.93
CA PRO A 88 -6.77 -0.24 8.73
C PRO A 88 -6.52 -0.62 7.27
N PRO A 89 -6.01 -1.83 6.98
CA PRO A 89 -5.84 -2.32 5.62
C PRO A 89 -7.12 -2.20 4.80
N GLN A 90 -7.01 -1.59 3.63
CA GLN A 90 -8.11 -1.37 2.71
C GLN A 90 -8.06 -2.39 1.56
N PRO A 91 -9.22 -2.79 1.00
CA PRO A 91 -9.28 -3.66 -0.18
C PRO A 91 -8.79 -2.96 -1.45
N LEU A 92 -8.93 -1.63 -1.53
CA LEU A 92 -8.42 -0.80 -2.61
C LEU A 92 -7.57 0.32 -2.00
N GLU A 93 -6.41 0.58 -2.62
CA GLU A 93 -5.54 1.67 -2.20
C GLU A 93 -5.17 2.60 -3.36
N ASP A 94 -4.72 3.82 -3.07
CA ASP A 94 -4.07 4.67 -4.07
C ASP A 94 -2.55 4.48 -3.98
N LEU A 95 -1.96 3.95 -5.05
CA LEU A 95 -0.53 3.71 -5.16
C LEU A 95 0.30 5.00 -5.04
N SER A 96 -0.30 6.15 -5.35
CA SER A 96 0.36 7.43 -5.14
C SER A 96 0.47 7.80 -3.65
N VAL A 97 -0.31 7.15 -2.78
CA VAL A 97 -0.42 7.38 -1.34
C VAL A 97 0.22 6.26 -0.51
N ASP A 98 0.08 5.00 -0.91
CA ASP A 98 0.59 3.85 -0.16
C ASP A 98 0.88 2.69 -1.12
N THR A 99 1.99 1.99 -0.89
CA THR A 99 2.41 0.82 -1.70
C THR A 99 1.89 -0.49 -1.11
N THR A 100 1.20 -0.41 0.03
CA THR A 100 0.61 -1.56 0.70
C THR A 100 -0.91 -1.57 0.56
N CYS A 101 -1.47 -2.73 0.23
CA CYS A 101 -2.91 -2.96 0.12
C CYS A 101 -3.26 -4.27 0.81
N MET A 102 -4.36 -4.33 1.56
CA MET A 102 -4.73 -5.51 2.35
C MET A 102 -3.62 -6.05 3.27
N GLY A 103 -2.64 -5.21 3.63
CA GLY A 103 -1.47 -5.62 4.38
C GLY A 103 -0.49 -6.45 3.56
N TYR A 104 -0.35 -6.25 2.26
CA TYR A 104 0.70 -6.81 1.42
C TYR A 104 1.37 -5.67 0.66
N ASP A 105 2.69 -5.76 0.51
CA ASP A 105 3.41 -4.84 -0.37
C ASP A 105 3.08 -5.17 -1.83
N ILE A 106 3.07 -4.16 -2.70
CA ILE A 106 2.86 -4.32 -4.14
C ILE A 106 3.78 -5.38 -4.79
N ASN A 107 4.93 -5.69 -4.18
CA ASN A 107 5.86 -6.69 -4.68
C ASN A 107 5.58 -8.12 -4.19
N ASP A 108 4.71 -8.31 -3.20
CA ASP A 108 4.49 -9.62 -2.56
C ASP A 108 3.63 -10.56 -3.44
N VAL A 109 2.61 -10.03 -4.11
CA VAL A 109 1.67 -10.77 -4.98
C VAL A 109 1.30 -9.92 -6.20
N PRO A 110 0.64 -10.48 -7.24
CA PRO A 110 0.17 -9.68 -8.36
C PRO A 110 -0.67 -8.48 -7.91
N ALA A 111 -0.51 -7.34 -8.57
CA ALA A 111 -1.20 -6.10 -8.24
C ALA A 111 -1.83 -5.48 -9.49
N LEU A 112 -3.16 -5.39 -9.52
CA LEU A 112 -3.90 -4.58 -10.49
C LEU A 112 -3.74 -3.10 -10.11
N ILE A 113 -3.32 -2.29 -11.07
CA ILE A 113 -3.17 -0.85 -10.93
C ILE A 113 -3.96 -0.18 -12.04
N VAL A 114 -4.86 0.73 -11.69
CA VAL A 114 -5.60 1.57 -12.64
C VAL A 114 -5.03 2.98 -12.59
N PHE A 115 -4.31 3.37 -13.64
CA PHE A 115 -3.80 4.72 -13.83
C PHE A 115 -4.92 5.62 -14.33
N MET A 116 -5.24 6.64 -13.53
CA MET A 116 -6.35 7.57 -13.79
C MET A 116 -5.95 9.03 -13.54
N GLU A 117 -4.65 9.32 -13.51
CA GLU A 117 -4.07 10.64 -13.27
C GLU A 117 -4.52 11.72 -14.28
N GLY A 118 -4.96 11.30 -15.47
CA GLY A 118 -5.50 12.18 -16.51
C GLY A 118 -7.02 12.36 -16.49
N ALA A 119 -7.76 11.56 -15.70
CA ALA A 119 -9.21 11.67 -15.57
C ALA A 119 -9.62 12.78 -14.60
N ASP A 120 -10.81 13.33 -14.79
CA ASP A 120 -11.35 14.34 -13.86
C ASP A 120 -11.76 13.73 -12.51
N ASP A 121 -11.97 14.58 -11.50
CA ASP A 121 -12.27 14.14 -10.13
C ASP A 121 -13.53 13.26 -10.05
N MET A 122 -14.54 13.52 -10.89
CA MET A 122 -15.81 12.80 -10.88
C MET A 122 -15.63 11.39 -11.47
N ASP A 123 -14.88 11.28 -12.56
CA ASP A 123 -14.54 10.02 -13.20
C ASP A 123 -13.62 9.18 -12.30
N GLN A 124 -12.59 9.79 -11.69
CA GLN A 124 -11.74 9.14 -10.70
C GLN A 124 -12.56 8.60 -9.52
N GLN A 125 -13.52 9.37 -9.01
CA GLN A 125 -14.38 8.95 -7.90
C GLN A 125 -15.30 7.78 -8.29
N THR A 126 -15.90 7.85 -9.49
CA THR A 126 -16.78 6.80 -10.01
C THR A 126 -16.02 5.49 -10.20
N LEU A 127 -14.85 5.55 -10.85
CA LEU A 127 -13.99 4.38 -11.05
C LEU A 127 -13.45 3.82 -9.73
N THR A 128 -13.02 4.68 -8.81
CA THR A 128 -12.58 4.26 -7.47
C THR A 128 -13.69 3.49 -6.75
N THR A 129 -14.93 3.97 -6.82
CA THR A 129 -16.07 3.32 -6.17
C THR A 129 -16.32 1.93 -6.75
N GLY A 130 -16.40 1.83 -8.09
CA GLY A 130 -16.60 0.55 -8.77
C GLY A 130 -15.45 -0.43 -8.53
N LEU A 131 -14.21 0.04 -8.53
CA LEU A 131 -13.04 -0.77 -8.25
C LEU A 131 -13.00 -1.25 -6.80
N ASN A 132 -13.42 -0.41 -5.84
CA ASN A 132 -13.48 -0.78 -4.43
C ASN A 132 -14.49 -1.91 -4.19
N GLU A 133 -15.63 -1.89 -4.86
CA GLU A 133 -16.61 -2.99 -4.78
C GLU A 133 -16.03 -4.31 -5.29
N ILE A 134 -15.26 -4.27 -6.39
CA ILE A 134 -14.60 -5.45 -6.95
C ILE A 134 -13.56 -5.96 -5.95
N ALA A 135 -12.67 -5.07 -5.50
CA ALA A 135 -11.60 -5.41 -4.58
C ALA A 135 -12.12 -6.00 -3.26
N THR A 136 -13.23 -5.44 -2.73
CA THR A 136 -13.89 -5.93 -1.52
C THR A 136 -14.39 -7.37 -1.73
N LYS A 137 -15.09 -7.64 -2.84
CA LYS A 137 -15.56 -8.99 -3.17
C LYS A 137 -14.41 -9.98 -3.33
N TYR A 138 -13.29 -9.56 -3.92
CA TYR A 138 -12.09 -10.37 -4.02
C TYR A 138 -11.49 -10.69 -2.65
N ALA A 139 -11.37 -9.70 -1.77
CA ALA A 139 -10.86 -9.88 -0.41
C ALA A 139 -11.76 -10.82 0.42
N GLU A 140 -13.08 -10.70 0.30
CA GLU A 140 -14.04 -11.58 0.96
C GLU A 140 -13.93 -13.03 0.44
N ALA A 141 -13.91 -13.23 -0.88
CA ALA A 141 -13.76 -14.54 -1.49
C ALA A 141 -12.43 -15.22 -1.14
N GLY A 142 -11.35 -14.44 -0.96
CA GLY A 142 -10.06 -14.95 -0.48
C GLY A 142 -10.14 -15.48 0.96
N LYS A 143 -10.75 -14.69 1.86
CA LYS A 143 -10.96 -15.07 3.27
C LYS A 143 -11.75 -16.37 3.40
N GLU A 144 -12.84 -16.53 2.65
CA GLU A 144 -13.67 -17.74 2.67
C GLU A 144 -12.91 -19.00 2.23
N LYS A 145 -11.97 -18.84 1.29
CA LYS A 145 -11.17 -19.95 0.75
C LYS A 145 -9.93 -20.27 1.60
N GLY A 146 -9.71 -19.55 2.70
CA GLY A 146 -8.51 -19.67 3.52
C GLY A 146 -7.22 -19.34 2.77
N LYS A 147 -7.33 -18.63 1.63
CA LYS A 147 -6.19 -18.21 0.82
C LYS A 147 -5.84 -16.77 1.18
N GLU A 148 -4.54 -16.52 1.38
CA GLU A 148 -3.98 -15.17 1.42
C GLU A 148 -4.34 -14.42 0.13
N GLN A 149 -4.33 -13.09 0.18
CA GLN A 149 -4.73 -12.21 -0.91
C GLN A 149 -3.96 -12.58 -2.21
N THR A 150 -4.66 -12.98 -3.27
CA THR A 150 -4.04 -13.45 -4.53
C THR A 150 -3.82 -12.35 -5.56
N LEU A 151 -4.51 -11.22 -5.40
CA LEU A 151 -4.42 -10.05 -6.26
C LEU A 151 -4.66 -8.79 -5.43
N LEU A 152 -3.77 -7.81 -5.48
CA LEU A 152 -3.96 -6.49 -4.89
C LEU A 152 -4.65 -5.55 -5.87
N PHE A 153 -5.36 -4.56 -5.33
CA PHE A 153 -6.07 -3.57 -6.12
C PHE A 153 -5.57 -2.19 -5.74
N PHE A 154 -5.10 -1.45 -6.75
CA PHE A 154 -4.63 -0.09 -6.61
C PHE A 154 -5.27 0.82 -7.67
N THR A 155 -5.54 2.06 -7.28
CA THR A 155 -5.66 3.21 -8.18
C THR A 155 -4.32 3.92 -8.25
N ALA A 156 -4.11 4.73 -9.27
CA ALA A 156 -3.05 5.72 -9.34
C ALA A 156 -3.68 7.03 -9.83
N LYS A 157 -4.12 7.86 -8.87
CA LYS A 157 -4.83 9.12 -9.13
C LYS A 157 -3.91 10.29 -9.42
N ALA A 158 -2.63 10.16 -9.07
CA ALA A 158 -1.62 11.18 -9.29
C ALA A 158 -0.28 10.57 -9.73
N SER A 159 0.47 11.33 -10.52
CA SER A 159 1.84 10.97 -10.89
C SER A 159 2.79 11.24 -9.71
N ASN A 160 3.59 10.24 -9.36
CA ASN A 160 4.71 10.40 -8.44
C ASN A 160 5.85 9.45 -8.87
N ARG A 161 6.96 9.44 -8.13
CA ARG A 161 8.11 8.59 -8.44
C ARG A 161 7.74 7.10 -8.58
N ILE A 162 6.79 6.61 -7.77
CA ILE A 162 6.38 5.20 -7.73
C ILE A 162 5.51 4.87 -8.94
N THR A 163 4.43 5.62 -9.15
CA THR A 163 3.50 5.39 -10.28
C THR A 163 4.24 5.52 -11.62
N SER A 164 5.11 6.52 -11.77
CA SER A 164 5.94 6.68 -12.97
C SER A 164 6.97 5.56 -13.16
N GLN A 165 7.56 5.03 -12.08
CA GLN A 165 8.47 3.90 -12.17
C GLN A 165 7.75 2.66 -12.67
N ILE A 166 6.54 2.38 -12.19
CA ILE A 166 5.74 1.24 -12.65
C ILE A 166 5.32 1.40 -14.10
N GLN A 167 4.85 2.59 -14.50
CA GLN A 167 4.55 2.88 -15.90
C GLN A 167 5.77 2.58 -16.79
N SER A 168 6.96 3.04 -16.41
CA SER A 168 8.21 2.79 -17.13
C SER A 168 8.58 1.30 -17.20
N LEU A 169 8.52 0.58 -16.07
CA LEU A 169 8.79 -0.86 -15.99
C LEU A 169 7.84 -1.67 -16.87
N CYS A 170 6.58 -1.26 -16.91
CA CYS A 170 5.56 -1.87 -17.73
C CYS A 170 5.56 -1.34 -19.17
N GLY A 171 6.38 -0.35 -19.53
CA GLY A 171 6.33 0.29 -20.85
C GLY A 171 4.95 0.87 -21.18
N ILE A 172 4.32 1.51 -20.21
CA ILE A 172 3.09 2.29 -20.31
C ILE A 172 3.51 3.76 -20.40
N GLN A 173 2.98 4.49 -21.38
CA GLN A 173 3.22 5.92 -21.47
C GLN A 173 2.28 6.65 -20.51
N PRO A 174 2.76 7.60 -19.70
CA PRO A 174 1.90 8.52 -18.99
C PRO A 174 1.02 9.24 -20.00
N GLY A 175 -0.28 9.34 -19.71
CA GLY A 175 -1.25 9.83 -20.68
C GLY A 175 -2.52 10.33 -20.02
N ALA A 176 -3.33 11.05 -20.79
CA ALA A 176 -4.63 11.53 -20.34
C ALA A 176 -5.63 10.37 -20.17
N ASP A 177 -5.48 9.31 -20.96
CA ASP A 177 -6.42 8.20 -20.98
C ASP A 177 -6.20 7.27 -19.79
N VAL A 178 -7.30 6.86 -19.16
CA VAL A 178 -7.30 5.85 -18.10
C VAL A 178 -6.81 4.52 -18.68
N THR A 179 -5.88 3.87 -17.98
CA THR A 179 -5.37 2.56 -18.36
C THR A 179 -5.15 1.66 -17.15
N ALA A 180 -5.01 0.36 -17.37
CA ALA A 180 -4.80 -0.61 -16.30
C ALA A 180 -3.63 -1.56 -16.62
N VAL A 181 -3.04 -2.10 -15.56
CA VAL A 181 -2.00 -3.12 -15.66
C VAL A 181 -2.07 -4.04 -14.46
N ILE A 182 -1.77 -5.32 -14.65
CA ILE A 182 -1.48 -6.23 -13.54
C ILE A 182 0.02 -6.44 -13.51
N VAL A 183 0.67 -5.94 -12.46
CA VAL A 183 2.10 -6.12 -12.22
C VAL A 183 2.29 -7.40 -11.42
N ASN A 184 3.12 -8.31 -11.91
CA ASN A 184 3.49 -9.54 -11.21
C ASN A 184 4.99 -9.48 -10.90
N CYS A 185 5.33 -8.78 -9.81
CA CYS A 185 6.72 -8.66 -9.36
C CYS A 185 7.38 -10.02 -9.06
N PRO A 186 6.70 -10.99 -8.40
CA PRO A 186 7.27 -12.32 -8.17
C PRO A 186 7.68 -13.06 -9.45
N GLU A 187 6.93 -12.89 -10.55
CA GLU A 187 7.23 -13.54 -11.84
C GLU A 187 8.06 -12.66 -12.80
N GLY A 188 8.31 -11.40 -12.46
CA GLY A 188 9.15 -10.50 -13.25
C GLY A 188 8.48 -9.98 -14.53
N GLY A 189 7.18 -9.71 -14.51
CA GLY A 189 6.46 -9.17 -15.67
C GLY A 189 5.14 -8.49 -15.34
N CYS A 190 4.45 -8.04 -16.38
CA CYS A 190 3.16 -7.37 -16.29
C CYS A 190 2.19 -7.82 -17.37
N HIS A 191 0.90 -7.74 -17.10
CA HIS A 191 -0.19 -7.96 -18.04
C HIS A 191 -0.83 -6.61 -18.32
N LYS A 192 -0.69 -6.11 -19.54
CA LYS A 192 -1.18 -4.79 -19.92
C LYS A 192 -2.65 -4.86 -20.29
N TRP A 193 -3.37 -3.78 -20.01
CA TRP A 193 -4.66 -3.54 -20.64
C TRP A 193 -4.50 -3.54 -22.16
N SER A 194 -5.22 -4.43 -22.85
CA SER A 194 -5.20 -4.56 -24.31
C SER A 194 -6.60 -4.45 -24.93
N GLY A 195 -7.58 -3.92 -24.20
CA GLY A 195 -8.92 -3.64 -24.72
C GLY A 195 -8.97 -2.25 -25.31
N GLY A 196 -9.51 -2.10 -26.53
CA GLY A 196 -9.92 -0.79 -27.05
C GLY A 196 -11.16 -0.22 -26.36
N ASP A 197 -11.68 -0.93 -25.36
CA ASP A 197 -12.79 -0.53 -24.52
C ASP A 197 -12.32 0.39 -23.40
N GLU A 198 -13.20 1.34 -23.06
CA GLU A 198 -13.02 2.26 -21.95
C GLU A 198 -12.84 1.52 -20.62
N VAL A 199 -11.89 1.97 -19.80
CA VAL A 199 -11.63 1.39 -18.48
C VAL A 199 -12.78 1.74 -17.55
N THR A 200 -13.68 0.78 -17.37
CA THR A 200 -14.83 0.82 -16.45
C THR A 200 -14.75 -0.33 -15.44
N ALA A 201 -15.54 -0.26 -14.37
CA ALA A 201 -15.59 -1.33 -13.36
C ALA A 201 -15.89 -2.71 -13.97
N ASP A 202 -16.82 -2.80 -14.93
CA ASP A 202 -17.17 -4.08 -15.56
C ASP A 202 -16.04 -4.60 -16.46
N SER A 203 -15.44 -3.71 -17.26
CA SER A 203 -14.30 -4.08 -18.09
C SER A 203 -13.09 -4.55 -17.25
N ILE A 204 -12.89 -3.98 -16.05
CA ILE A 204 -11.85 -4.41 -15.10
C ILE A 204 -12.15 -5.82 -14.57
N LYS A 205 -13.40 -6.15 -14.24
CA LYS A 205 -13.77 -7.52 -13.82
C LYS A 205 -13.38 -8.53 -14.89
N ASP A 206 -13.70 -8.23 -16.14
CA ASP A 206 -13.36 -9.10 -17.28
C ASP A 206 -11.84 -9.22 -17.47
N PHE A 207 -11.11 -8.13 -17.29
CA PHE A 207 -9.65 -8.13 -17.36
C PHE A 207 -9.02 -8.98 -16.26
N VAL A 208 -9.50 -8.88 -15.03
CA VAL A 208 -9.03 -9.74 -13.93
C VAL A 208 -9.37 -11.22 -14.22
N ALA A 209 -10.58 -11.51 -14.70
CA ALA A 209 -10.96 -12.88 -15.05
C ALA A 209 -10.06 -13.49 -16.14
N LYS A 210 -9.72 -12.70 -17.17
CA LYS A 210 -8.78 -13.11 -18.24
C LYS A 210 -7.35 -13.29 -17.73
N PHE A 211 -6.94 -12.52 -16.72
CA PHE A 211 -5.65 -12.71 -16.06
C PHE A 211 -5.63 -14.05 -15.31
N GLU A 212 -6.67 -14.33 -14.53
CA GLU A 212 -6.78 -15.58 -13.76
C GLU A 212 -6.89 -16.82 -14.65
N SER A 213 -7.47 -16.70 -15.85
CA SER A 213 -7.51 -17.80 -16.84
C SER A 213 -6.22 -17.94 -17.66
N GLY A 214 -5.27 -17.01 -17.53
CA GLY A 214 -4.02 -17.01 -18.29
C GLY A 214 -4.16 -16.59 -19.75
N GLU A 215 -5.27 -15.93 -20.11
CA GLU A 215 -5.53 -15.47 -21.48
C GLU A 215 -4.72 -14.23 -21.86
N ILE A 216 -4.24 -13.46 -20.88
CA ILE A 216 -3.48 -12.24 -21.12
C ILE A 216 -1.98 -12.55 -21.16
N PRO A 217 -1.27 -12.23 -22.25
CA PRO A 217 0.15 -12.50 -22.35
C PRO A 217 0.97 -11.71 -21.32
N VAL A 218 1.99 -12.36 -20.75
CA VAL A 218 2.98 -11.70 -19.89
C VAL A 218 3.89 -10.84 -20.77
N THR A 219 4.02 -9.56 -20.41
CA THR A 219 5.09 -8.69 -20.91
C THR A 219 6.19 -8.62 -19.84
N PRO A 220 7.41 -9.13 -20.10
CA PRO A 220 8.52 -8.99 -19.18
C PRO A 220 8.80 -7.51 -18.87
N PHE A 221 9.26 -7.22 -17.65
CA PHE A 221 9.64 -5.84 -17.32
C PHE A 221 10.73 -5.35 -18.27
N SER A 222 10.63 -4.07 -18.64
CA SER A 222 11.71 -3.41 -19.35
C SER A 222 12.99 -3.50 -18.50
N ARG A 223 14.10 -3.89 -19.12
CA ARG A 223 15.41 -3.81 -18.45
C ARG A 223 15.72 -2.32 -18.28
N GLY A 224 15.65 -1.85 -17.05
CA GLY A 224 16.17 -0.53 -16.65
C GLY A 224 17.68 -0.44 -16.84
#